data_AF-A0A432ZZ56-F1
#
_entry.id   AF-A0A432ZZ56-F1
#
_cell.length_a   1.000
_cell.length_b   1.000
_cell.length_c   1.000
_cell.angle_alpha   90.00
_cell.angle_beta   90.00
_cell.angle_gamma   90.00
#
_symmetry.space_group_name_H-M   'P 1'
#
loop_
_entity.id
_entity.type
_entity.pdbx_description
1 polymer ?
#
loop_
_entity_poly.entity_id
_entity_poly.type
_entity_poly.pdbx_seq_one_letter_code
_entity_poly.pdbx_strand_id
1 'polypeptide(L)'
;KYAHIIFITNNRLDTSKRKLAHFTFEDFEYCGAVFMSLWTSSTTATLPEFDTAMASDLRDLKAILLNEKTMFESYRTLVTQQAQRTVPTATLECLQMQFKTILRNVLTIGSGLSSSKEVRDLFIDLVEKVCEPLTGTGCSAAEVGVLFDAMIEQFANVVGMTQMRHLKRYEGSLERLLKGVKLAGM
;
A
#
# COMPACT_ATOMS: atom_id res chain seq x y z
N LYS A 1 -15.20 -10.19 12.46
CA LYS A 1 -14.73 -10.67 13.78
C LYS A 1 -14.02 -12.02 13.68
N TYR A 2 -14.65 -13.17 13.93
CA TYR A 2 -13.89 -14.44 13.97
C TYR A 2 -13.21 -14.82 12.64
N ALA A 3 -13.82 -14.50 11.50
CA ALA A 3 -13.22 -14.77 10.18
C ALA A 3 -11.87 -14.06 9.97
N HIS A 4 -11.69 -12.84 10.50
CA HIS A 4 -10.47 -12.04 10.33
C HIS A 4 -9.30 -12.59 11.14
N ILE A 5 -9.57 -13.09 12.35
CA ILE A 5 -8.56 -13.73 13.19
C ILE A 5 -8.20 -15.12 12.66
N ILE A 6 -9.18 -15.87 12.16
CA ILE A 6 -8.93 -17.14 11.47
C ILE A 6 -8.06 -16.89 10.24
N PHE A 7 -8.32 -15.83 9.46
CA PHE A 7 -7.49 -15.42 8.33
C PHE A 7 -6.05 -15.09 8.75
N ILE A 8 -5.87 -14.30 9.81
CA ILE A 8 -4.54 -13.96 10.36
C ILE A 8 -3.78 -15.22 10.76
N THR A 9 -4.46 -16.13 11.45
CA THR A 9 -3.87 -17.39 11.93
C THR A 9 -3.54 -18.33 10.77
N ASN A 10 -4.45 -18.46 9.80
CA ASN A 10 -4.30 -19.31 8.62
C ASN A 10 -3.10 -18.88 7.76
N ASN A 11 -2.97 -17.57 7.54
CA ASN A 11 -1.85 -16.98 6.80
C ASN A 11 -0.59 -16.78 7.66
N ARG A 12 -0.64 -17.16 8.95
CA ARG A 12 0.48 -17.11 9.90
C ARG A 12 1.11 -15.73 10.01
N LEU A 13 0.30 -14.67 10.02
CA LEU A 13 0.77 -13.31 10.27
C LEU A 13 1.30 -13.19 11.70
N ASP A 14 2.52 -12.67 11.85
CA ASP A 14 3.18 -12.52 13.15
C ASP A 14 2.72 -11.24 13.85
N THR A 15 2.10 -11.41 15.02
CA THR A 15 1.63 -10.33 15.89
C THR A 15 2.50 -10.19 17.16
N SER A 16 3.54 -11.02 17.31
CA SER A 16 4.32 -11.16 18.55
C SER A 16 5.57 -10.29 18.60
N LYS A 17 5.94 -9.64 17.50
CA LYS A 17 7.14 -8.79 17.44
C LYS A 17 7.04 -7.63 18.42
N ARG A 18 8.16 -7.30 19.09
CA ARG A 18 8.21 -6.27 20.14
C ARG A 18 7.63 -4.91 19.71
N LYS A 19 7.88 -4.48 18.47
CA LYS A 19 7.34 -3.24 17.92
C LYS A 19 5.81 -3.26 17.79
N LEU A 20 5.19 -4.44 17.74
CA LEU A 20 3.74 -4.59 17.66
C LEU A 20 3.06 -4.70 19.04
N ALA A 21 3.83 -4.72 20.14
CA ALA A 21 3.31 -5.00 21.48
C ALA A 21 2.32 -3.94 22.02
N HIS A 22 2.24 -2.78 21.39
CA HIS A 22 1.32 -1.70 21.75
C HIS A 22 -0.03 -1.79 21.01
N PHE A 23 -0.14 -2.63 19.98
CA PHE A 23 -1.40 -2.86 19.27
C PHE A 23 -2.30 -3.82 20.05
N THR A 24 -3.59 -3.54 19.98
CA THR A 24 -4.64 -4.31 20.62
C THR A 24 -5.18 -5.39 19.67
N PHE A 25 -6.02 -6.27 20.22
CA PHE A 25 -6.76 -7.24 19.41
C PHE A 25 -7.63 -6.57 18.35
N GLU A 26 -8.24 -5.42 18.67
CA GLU A 26 -9.13 -4.71 17.75
C GLU A 26 -8.36 -4.14 16.55
N ASP A 27 -7.13 -3.67 16.77
CA ASP A 27 -6.26 -3.16 15.70
C ASP A 27 -5.90 -4.26 14.70
N PHE A 28 -5.57 -5.46 15.20
CA PHE A 28 -5.28 -6.61 14.33
C PHE A 28 -6.54 -7.12 13.63
N GLU A 29 -7.69 -7.16 14.31
CA GLU A 29 -8.97 -7.57 13.71
C GLU A 29 -9.39 -6.65 12.57
N TYR A 30 -9.21 -5.34 12.77
CA TYR A 30 -9.47 -4.32 11.77
C TYR A 30 -8.54 -4.48 10.55
N CYS A 31 -7.23 -4.60 10.76
CA CYS A 31 -6.29 -4.85 9.66
C CYS A 31 -6.62 -6.15 8.91
N GLY A 32 -6.99 -7.23 9.64
CA GLY A 32 -7.43 -8.48 9.03
C GLY A 32 -8.65 -8.29 8.13
N ALA A 33 -9.62 -7.48 8.55
CA ALA A 33 -10.78 -7.12 7.73
C ALA A 33 -10.37 -6.39 6.45
N VAL A 34 -9.46 -5.41 6.58
CA VAL A 34 -8.92 -4.62 5.45
C VAL A 34 -8.21 -5.54 4.45
N PHE A 35 -7.34 -6.44 4.92
CA PHE A 35 -6.59 -7.36 4.06
C PHE A 35 -7.52 -8.33 3.34
N MET A 36 -8.52 -8.89 4.03
CA MET A 36 -9.53 -9.76 3.41
C MET A 36 -10.44 -9.01 2.42
N SER A 37 -10.69 -7.73 2.62
CA SER A 37 -11.53 -6.97 1.70
C SER A 37 -10.78 -6.53 0.45
N LEU A 38 -9.48 -6.23 0.58
CA LEU A 38 -8.73 -5.53 -0.47
C LEU A 38 -7.63 -6.38 -1.08
N TRP A 39 -7.03 -7.33 -0.38
CA TRP A 39 -5.81 -8.04 -0.81
C TRP A 39 -6.00 -9.54 -1.05
N THR A 40 -7.20 -10.07 -0.85
CA THR A 40 -7.51 -11.48 -1.15
C THR A 40 -8.30 -11.62 -2.45
N SER A 41 -8.24 -12.80 -3.07
CA SER A 41 -9.05 -13.13 -4.24
C SER A 41 -10.48 -13.51 -3.84
N SER A 42 -11.46 -13.20 -4.69
CA SER A 42 -12.88 -13.51 -4.47
C SER A 42 -13.23 -14.97 -4.74
N THR A 43 -12.42 -15.92 -4.26
CA THR A 43 -12.59 -17.34 -4.57
C THR A 43 -13.51 -18.03 -3.56
N THR A 44 -14.57 -18.68 -4.05
CA THR A 44 -15.77 -19.05 -3.28
C THR A 44 -15.68 -20.31 -2.41
N ALA A 45 -14.55 -21.03 -2.39
CA ALA A 45 -14.51 -22.40 -1.87
C ALA A 45 -13.66 -22.63 -0.59
N THR A 46 -12.80 -21.68 -0.20
CA THR A 46 -11.83 -21.88 0.90
C THR A 46 -11.68 -20.63 1.78
N LEU A 47 -10.92 -20.74 2.87
CA LEU A 47 -10.45 -19.59 3.64
C LEU A 47 -9.79 -18.56 2.70
N PRO A 48 -10.04 -17.25 2.86
CA PRO A 48 -9.45 -16.26 1.97
C PRO A 48 -7.92 -16.30 1.97
N GLU A 49 -7.35 -16.28 0.77
CA GLU A 49 -5.91 -16.25 0.53
C GLU A 49 -5.53 -14.96 -0.21
N PHE A 50 -4.31 -14.48 0.04
CA PHE A 50 -3.78 -13.31 -0.65
C PHE A 50 -3.79 -13.51 -2.17
N ASP A 51 -4.18 -12.47 -2.88
CA ASP A 51 -4.31 -12.48 -4.33
C ASP A 51 -2.91 -12.46 -4.99
N THR A 52 -2.47 -13.64 -5.42
CA THR A 52 -1.15 -13.81 -6.04
C THR A 52 -1.05 -13.15 -7.41
N ALA A 53 -2.17 -12.99 -8.12
CA ALA A 53 -2.20 -12.26 -9.39
C ALA A 53 -1.99 -10.76 -9.16
N MET A 54 -2.68 -10.20 -8.16
CA MET A 54 -2.44 -8.82 -7.70
C MET A 54 -0.98 -8.63 -7.27
N ALA A 55 -0.40 -9.56 -6.52
CA ALA A 55 1.01 -9.49 -6.11
C ALA A 55 1.98 -9.49 -7.31
N SER A 56 1.69 -10.29 -8.35
CA SER A 56 2.47 -10.30 -9.59
C SER A 56 2.36 -8.97 -10.33
N ASP A 57 1.15 -8.43 -10.45
CA ASP A 57 0.92 -7.13 -11.09
C ASP A 57 1.71 -6.01 -10.40
N LEU A 58 1.76 -6.04 -9.07
CA LEU A 58 2.49 -5.05 -8.26
C LEU A 58 4.01 -5.21 -8.39
N ARG A 59 4.51 -6.43 -8.60
CA ARG A 59 5.92 -6.70 -8.90
C ARG A 59 6.31 -6.12 -10.26
N ASP A 60 5.49 -6.33 -11.27
CA ASP A 60 5.71 -5.76 -12.61
C ASP A 60 5.66 -4.24 -12.56
N LEU A 61 4.64 -3.70 -11.87
CA LEU A 61 4.46 -2.26 -11.72
C LEU A 61 5.62 -1.60 -10.97
N LYS A 62 6.16 -2.27 -9.96
CA LYS A 62 7.38 -1.84 -9.26
C LYS A 62 8.56 -1.69 -10.22
N ALA A 63 8.77 -2.66 -11.10
CA ALA A 63 9.83 -2.58 -12.10
C ALA A 63 9.58 -1.41 -13.07
N ILE A 64 8.36 -1.25 -13.57
CA ILE A 64 7.99 -0.18 -14.50
C ILE A 64 8.17 1.20 -13.86
N LEU A 65 7.52 1.46 -12.73
CA LEU A 65 7.51 2.78 -12.08
C LEU A 65 8.86 3.18 -11.50
N LEU A 66 9.69 2.23 -11.03
CA LEU A 66 10.95 2.59 -10.37
C LEU A 66 12.15 2.65 -11.31
N ASN A 67 12.08 1.96 -12.47
CA ASN A 67 13.16 1.96 -13.46
C ASN A 67 12.95 3.03 -14.54
N GLU A 68 11.70 3.38 -14.86
CA GLU A 68 11.39 4.38 -15.88
C GLU A 68 11.28 5.78 -15.27
N LYS A 69 12.38 6.53 -15.33
CA LYS A 69 12.53 7.85 -14.70
C LYS A 69 11.42 8.82 -15.09
N THR A 70 11.04 8.87 -16.36
CA THR A 70 10.02 9.79 -16.88
C THR A 70 8.64 9.48 -16.32
N MET A 71 8.27 8.20 -16.22
CA MET A 71 7.01 7.76 -15.63
C MET A 71 6.97 8.06 -14.13
N PHE A 72 8.07 7.79 -13.42
CA PHE A 72 8.21 8.14 -12.02
C PHE A 72 8.02 9.65 -11.76
N GLU A 73 8.72 10.48 -12.52
CA GLU A 73 8.67 11.95 -12.37
C GLU A 73 7.29 12.50 -12.72
N SER A 74 6.65 11.97 -13.77
CA SER A 74 5.28 12.29 -14.12
C SER A 74 4.32 11.95 -12.97
N TYR A 75 4.42 10.74 -12.42
CA TYR A 75 3.54 10.31 -11.32
C TYR A 75 3.72 11.17 -10.08
N ARG A 76 4.97 11.41 -9.66
CA ARG A 76 5.29 12.29 -8.53
C ARG A 76 4.72 13.69 -8.72
N THR A 77 4.82 14.24 -9.93
CA THR A 77 4.33 15.58 -10.25
C THR A 77 2.80 15.66 -10.15
N LEU A 78 2.09 14.69 -10.76
CA LEU A 78 0.63 14.64 -10.72
C LEU A 78 0.10 14.50 -9.29
N VAL A 79 0.69 13.59 -8.50
CA VAL A 79 0.31 13.40 -7.09
C VAL A 79 0.55 14.68 -6.29
N THR A 80 1.69 15.35 -6.51
CA THR A 80 1.99 16.62 -5.84
C THR A 80 0.96 17.68 -6.18
N GLN A 81 0.65 17.87 -7.46
CA GLN A 81 -0.28 18.91 -7.91
C GLN A 81 -1.68 18.73 -7.32
N GLN A 82 -2.11 17.47 -7.15
CA GLN A 82 -3.37 17.15 -6.50
C GLN A 82 -3.29 17.41 -4.99
N ALA A 83 -2.25 16.93 -4.31
CA ALA A 83 -2.08 17.08 -2.86
C ALA A 83 -1.89 18.53 -2.41
N GLN A 84 -1.25 19.38 -3.23
CA GLN A 84 -1.01 20.80 -2.93
C GLN A 84 -2.29 21.62 -2.71
N ARG A 85 -3.44 21.12 -3.17
CA ARG A 85 -4.74 21.78 -2.97
C ARG A 85 -5.21 21.74 -1.51
N THR A 86 -4.70 20.79 -0.72
CA THR A 86 -5.16 20.53 0.65
C THR A 86 -4.01 20.49 1.65
N VAL A 87 -2.83 20.02 1.24
CA VAL A 87 -1.67 19.84 2.11
C VAL A 87 -0.80 21.12 2.12
N PRO A 88 -0.38 21.62 3.29
CA PRO A 88 0.54 22.75 3.42
C PRO A 88 1.86 22.52 2.67
N THR A 89 2.44 23.60 2.14
CA THR A 89 3.65 23.55 1.30
C THR A 89 4.84 22.88 2.01
N ALA A 90 5.09 23.20 3.28
CA ALA A 90 6.21 22.62 4.03
C ALA A 90 6.06 21.09 4.21
N THR A 91 4.85 20.61 4.52
CA THR A 91 4.53 19.18 4.61
C THR A 91 4.69 18.51 3.25
N LEU A 92 4.21 19.16 2.18
CA LEU A 92 4.28 18.64 0.82
C LEU A 92 5.73 18.47 0.34
N GLU A 93 6.62 19.42 0.63
CA GLU A 93 8.04 19.33 0.30
C GLU A 93 8.68 18.11 0.96
N CYS A 94 8.37 17.85 2.24
CA CYS A 94 8.85 16.68 2.96
C CYS A 94 8.34 15.36 2.35
N LEU A 95 7.03 15.29 2.08
CA LEU A 95 6.39 14.14 1.41
C LEU A 95 6.98 13.88 0.04
N GLN A 96 7.25 14.93 -0.73
CA GLN A 96 7.90 14.84 -2.03
C GLN A 96 9.29 14.24 -1.94
N MET A 97 10.11 14.64 -0.96
CA MET A 97 11.44 14.06 -0.74
C MET A 97 11.36 12.56 -0.45
N GLN A 98 10.32 12.12 0.26
CA GLN A 98 10.10 10.71 0.61
C GLN A 98 9.28 9.92 -0.42
N PHE A 99 8.70 10.56 -1.44
CA PHE A 99 7.75 9.92 -2.36
C PHE A 99 8.30 8.63 -2.99
N LYS A 100 9.56 8.64 -3.46
CA LYS A 100 10.18 7.44 -4.05
C LYS A 100 10.30 6.30 -3.04
N THR A 101 10.65 6.64 -1.80
CA THR A 101 10.80 5.68 -0.70
C THR A 101 9.45 5.07 -0.34
N ILE A 102 8.43 5.90 -0.14
CA ILE A 102 7.05 5.48 0.19
C ILE A 102 6.52 4.57 -0.93
N LEU A 103 6.57 5.02 -2.19
CA LEU A 103 6.09 4.25 -3.33
C LEU A 103 6.81 2.90 -3.44
N ARG A 104 8.14 2.87 -3.30
CA ARG A 104 8.92 1.63 -3.31
C ARG A 104 8.51 0.70 -2.17
N ASN A 105 8.34 1.22 -0.97
CA ASN A 105 8.01 0.44 0.22
C ASN A 105 6.64 -0.21 0.07
N VAL A 106 5.64 0.58 -0.33
CA VAL A 106 4.28 0.09 -0.60
C VAL A 106 4.29 -1.00 -1.67
N LEU A 107 4.93 -0.75 -2.83
CA LEU A 107 5.02 -1.73 -3.90
C LEU A 107 5.80 -2.99 -3.49
N THR A 108 6.76 -2.87 -2.57
CA THR A 108 7.50 -4.01 -2.02
C THR A 108 6.59 -4.89 -1.20
N ILE A 109 5.81 -4.31 -0.27
CA ILE A 109 4.79 -5.03 0.49
C ILE A 109 3.82 -5.74 -0.45
N GLY A 110 3.28 -5.01 -1.42
CA GLY A 110 2.35 -5.55 -2.41
C GLY A 110 2.91 -6.71 -3.23
N SER A 111 4.15 -6.59 -3.73
CA SER A 111 4.83 -7.65 -4.47
C SER A 111 5.17 -8.88 -3.63
N GLY A 112 5.14 -8.72 -2.31
CA GLY A 112 5.43 -9.74 -1.31
C GLY A 112 4.26 -10.61 -0.91
N LEU A 113 3.03 -10.20 -1.24
CA LEU A 113 1.81 -10.90 -0.83
C LEU A 113 1.70 -12.33 -1.40
N SER A 114 2.48 -12.66 -2.44
CA SER A 114 2.58 -14.04 -2.95
C SER A 114 3.55 -14.93 -2.15
N SER A 115 4.30 -14.38 -1.20
CA SER A 115 5.31 -15.09 -0.41
C SER A 115 4.83 -15.29 1.01
N SER A 116 4.66 -16.56 1.43
CA SER A 116 4.27 -16.88 2.81
C SER A 116 5.26 -16.38 3.87
N LYS A 117 6.54 -16.19 3.48
CA LYS A 117 7.55 -15.58 4.35
C LYS A 117 7.29 -14.09 4.54
N GLU A 118 6.99 -13.35 3.47
CA GLU A 118 6.74 -11.90 3.56
C GLU A 118 5.38 -11.60 4.18
N VAL A 119 4.36 -12.42 3.88
CA VAL A 119 3.04 -12.34 4.52
C VAL A 119 3.11 -12.49 6.03
N ARG A 120 3.98 -13.38 6.55
CA ARG A 120 4.20 -13.52 7.99
C ARG A 120 4.63 -12.20 8.63
N ASP A 121 5.48 -11.45 7.94
CA ASP A 121 6.06 -10.21 8.44
C ASP A 121 5.23 -8.96 8.07
N LEU A 122 4.04 -9.13 7.46
CA LEU A 122 3.26 -8.03 6.88
C LEU A 122 2.91 -6.92 7.89
N PHE A 123 2.53 -7.27 9.12
CA PHE A 123 2.22 -6.26 10.15
C PHE A 123 3.43 -5.40 10.49
N ILE A 124 4.59 -6.03 10.71
CA ILE A 124 5.79 -5.28 11.03
C ILE A 124 6.28 -4.47 9.83
N ASP A 125 6.12 -5.02 8.62
CA ASP A 125 6.50 -4.35 7.39
C ASP A 125 5.66 -3.09 7.15
N LEU A 126 4.35 -3.11 7.46
CA LEU A 126 3.52 -1.91 7.41
C LEU A 126 4.02 -0.84 8.39
N VAL A 127 4.33 -1.22 9.62
CA VAL A 127 4.84 -0.29 10.63
C VAL A 127 6.19 0.30 10.19
N GLU A 128 7.16 -0.54 9.84
CA GLU A 128 8.54 -0.11 9.57
C GLU A 128 8.71 0.56 8.21
N LYS A 129 7.98 0.10 7.20
CA LYS A 129 8.16 0.58 5.81
C LYS A 129 7.14 1.65 5.43
N VAL A 130 6.05 1.82 6.17
CA VAL A 130 5.01 2.82 5.87
C VAL A 130 4.80 3.78 7.03
N CYS A 131 4.37 3.30 8.21
CA CYS A 131 3.97 4.16 9.32
C CYS A 131 5.15 5.00 9.86
N GLU A 132 6.30 4.37 10.13
CA GLU A 132 7.50 5.05 10.64
C GLU A 132 8.02 6.13 9.66
N PRO A 133 8.19 5.84 8.34
CA PRO A 133 8.59 6.86 7.36
C PRO A 133 7.63 8.06 7.26
N LEU A 134 6.32 7.82 7.36
CA LEU A 134 5.30 8.88 7.30
C LEU A 134 5.18 9.66 8.61
N THR A 135 5.45 9.02 9.75
CA THR A 135 5.51 9.74 11.04
C THR A 135 6.74 10.64 11.08
N GLY A 136 7.86 10.20 10.50
CA GLY A 136 9.11 10.96 10.42
C GLY A 136 9.02 12.25 9.58
N THR A 137 8.00 12.41 8.72
CA THR A 137 7.77 13.64 7.96
C THR A 137 6.95 14.69 8.71
N GLY A 138 6.45 14.37 9.90
CA GLY A 138 5.58 15.27 10.69
C GLY A 138 4.18 15.47 10.11
N CYS A 139 3.77 14.62 9.16
CA CYS A 139 2.44 14.67 8.56
C CYS A 139 1.37 14.18 9.54
N SER A 140 0.22 14.84 9.54
CA SER A 140 -1.00 14.32 10.14
C SER A 140 -1.58 13.16 9.33
N ALA A 141 -2.38 12.31 9.98
CA ALA A 141 -3.09 11.21 9.30
C ALA A 141 -3.98 11.72 8.15
N ALA A 142 -4.57 12.92 8.28
CA ALA A 142 -5.38 13.52 7.23
C ALA A 142 -4.55 13.86 5.97
N GLU A 143 -3.36 14.44 6.14
CA GLU A 143 -2.45 14.78 5.03
C GLU A 143 -1.91 13.52 4.35
N VAL A 144 -1.58 12.48 5.15
CA VAL A 144 -1.23 11.15 4.63
C VAL A 144 -2.39 10.58 3.81
N GLY A 145 -3.62 10.68 4.33
CA GLY A 145 -4.80 10.23 3.62
C GLY A 145 -4.97 10.90 2.26
N VAL A 146 -4.80 12.23 2.19
CA VAL A 146 -4.81 13.00 0.93
C VAL A 146 -3.72 12.55 -0.03
N LEU A 147 -2.51 12.26 0.47
CA LEU A 147 -1.43 11.74 -0.37
C LEU A 147 -1.81 10.41 -1.03
N PHE A 148 -2.32 9.45 -0.24
CA PHE A 148 -2.72 8.14 -0.78
C PHE A 148 -3.91 8.26 -1.75
N ASP A 149 -4.87 9.15 -1.48
CA ASP A 149 -5.97 9.41 -2.42
C ASP A 149 -5.45 9.99 -3.74
N ALA A 150 -4.53 10.96 -3.67
CA ALA A 150 -3.89 11.51 -4.86
C ALA A 150 -3.08 10.45 -5.62
N MET A 151 -2.40 9.52 -4.92
CA MET A 151 -1.70 8.40 -5.55
C MET A 151 -2.66 7.48 -6.32
N ILE A 152 -3.82 7.18 -5.76
CA ILE A 152 -4.85 6.35 -6.40
C ILE A 152 -5.41 7.06 -7.63
N GLU A 153 -5.89 8.29 -7.46
CA GLU A 153 -6.59 9.04 -8.52
C GLU A 153 -5.69 9.39 -9.72
N GLN A 154 -4.40 9.61 -9.49
CA GLN A 154 -3.48 10.08 -10.53
C GLN A 154 -2.77 8.96 -11.29
N PHE A 155 -2.86 7.71 -10.84
CA PHE A 155 -2.12 6.61 -11.47
C PHE A 155 -2.48 6.42 -12.95
N ALA A 156 -3.77 6.48 -13.30
CA ALA A 156 -4.24 6.35 -14.69
C ALA A 156 -3.75 7.50 -15.60
N ASN A 157 -3.37 8.64 -15.03
CA ASN A 157 -2.94 9.83 -15.75
C ASN A 157 -1.42 9.88 -15.98
N VAL A 158 -0.67 8.90 -15.47
CA VAL A 158 0.79 8.86 -15.62
C VAL A 158 1.16 8.75 -17.09
N VAL A 159 2.05 9.64 -17.54
CA VAL A 159 2.54 9.65 -18.92
C VAL A 159 3.23 8.31 -19.22
N GLY A 160 2.85 7.66 -20.32
CA GLY A 160 3.36 6.34 -20.72
C GLY A 160 2.50 5.16 -20.22
N MET A 161 1.80 5.30 -19.10
CA MET A 161 0.89 4.27 -18.58
C MET A 161 -0.37 4.13 -19.44
N THR A 162 -0.87 5.23 -20.00
CA THR A 162 -2.06 5.25 -20.88
C THR A 162 -1.94 4.37 -22.13
N GLN A 163 -0.72 4.06 -22.56
CA GLN A 163 -0.44 3.21 -23.73
C GLN A 163 -0.25 1.73 -23.38
N MET A 164 -0.23 1.38 -22.09
CA MET A 164 -0.02 0.00 -21.66
C MET A 164 -1.30 -0.83 -21.79
N ARG A 165 -1.19 -1.97 -22.50
CA ARG A 165 -2.29 -2.93 -22.71
C ARG A 165 -2.93 -3.44 -21.41
N HIS A 166 -2.16 -3.46 -20.33
CA HIS A 166 -2.59 -3.97 -19.01
C HIS A 166 -2.86 -2.87 -17.99
N LEU A 167 -3.03 -1.60 -18.41
CA LEU A 167 -3.22 -0.46 -17.51
C LEU A 167 -4.32 -0.71 -16.47
N LYS A 168 -5.52 -1.10 -16.90
CA LYS A 168 -6.67 -1.34 -15.99
C LYS A 168 -6.37 -2.39 -14.92
N ARG A 169 -5.55 -3.39 -15.27
CA ARG A 169 -5.14 -4.45 -14.34
C ARG A 169 -4.17 -3.88 -13.29
N TYR A 170 -3.13 -3.16 -13.73
CA TYR A 170 -2.20 -2.51 -12.81
C TYR A 170 -2.86 -1.44 -11.94
N GLU A 171 -3.79 -0.68 -12.51
CA GLU A 171 -4.58 0.32 -11.81
C GLU A 171 -5.41 -0.31 -10.70
N GLY A 172 -6.17 -1.36 -11.00
CA GLY A 172 -6.96 -2.06 -9.98
C GLY A 172 -6.09 -2.67 -8.87
N SER A 173 -4.96 -3.28 -9.24
CA SER A 173 -4.02 -3.86 -8.27
C SER A 173 -3.35 -2.79 -7.40
N LEU A 174 -2.94 -1.65 -7.98
CA LEU A 174 -2.35 -0.55 -7.23
C LEU A 174 -3.39 0.14 -6.32
N GLU A 175 -4.60 0.37 -6.82
CA GLU A 175 -5.70 0.98 -6.06
C GLU A 175 -6.02 0.14 -4.83
N ARG A 176 -6.19 -1.18 -4.99
CA ARG A 176 -6.41 -2.11 -3.88
C ARG A 176 -5.27 -2.08 -2.86
N LEU A 177 -4.02 -2.03 -3.33
CA LEU A 177 -2.85 -1.94 -2.46
C LEU A 177 -2.85 -0.64 -1.66
N LEU A 178 -2.96 0.51 -2.33
CA LEU A 178 -2.90 1.82 -1.71
C LEU A 178 -4.05 2.04 -0.73
N LYS A 179 -5.28 1.61 -1.07
CA LYS A 179 -6.41 1.65 -0.14
C LYS A 179 -6.15 0.80 1.10
N GLY A 180 -5.59 -0.41 0.93
CA GLY A 180 -5.29 -1.29 2.05
C GLY A 180 -4.21 -0.72 2.96
N VAL A 181 -3.14 -0.16 2.38
CA VAL A 181 -2.06 0.47 3.14
C VAL A 181 -2.57 1.72 3.86
N LYS A 182 -3.34 2.56 3.17
CA LYS A 182 -3.97 3.75 3.75
C LYS A 182 -4.81 3.38 4.96
N LEU A 183 -5.69 2.38 4.84
CA LEU A 183 -6.57 1.98 5.93
C LEU A 183 -5.84 1.28 7.08
N ALA A 184 -4.82 0.45 6.79
CA ALA A 184 -4.10 -0.30 7.83
C ALA A 184 -2.98 0.50 8.51
N GLY A 185 -2.51 1.59 7.90
CA GLY A 185 -1.41 2.40 8.40
C GLY A 185 -1.80 3.71 9.09
N MET A 186 -3.10 4.07 9.06
CA MET A 186 -3.68 5.25 9.71
C MET A 186 -4.61 4.83 10.84
#